data_AF-A0AAN6W572-F1
#
_entry.id   AF-A0AAN6W572-F1
#
_cell.length_a   1.000
_cell.length_b   1.000
_cell.length_c   1.000
_cell.angle_alpha   90.00
_cell.angle_beta   90.00
_cell.angle_gamma   90.00
#
_symmetry.space_group_name_H-M   'P 1'
#
loop_
_entity.id
_entity.type
_entity.pdbx_description
1 polymer ?
#
loop_
_entity_poly.entity_id
_entity_poly.type
_entity_poly.pdbx_seq_one_letter_code
_entity_poly.pdbx_strand_id
1 'polypeptide(L)'
;MDALDECDGDNDVKTIIFLLTRVNALRSVRLRVFITSRPELPIRLGFKNLQGKCQGLALHKIPEPIVEHDISTFLRYELARIRDRYNNEALEGLQLSPSWPGEDIIRDLAQMAVPSFIFAATVCRFLEDKGKTNPTKRLNKVLQYQTTTHNSSIDKLDAAYLPSLLWRSNTDQDRIDLLAEFRDIVGPIRTTNNFWIDKIKYHKALADNCIRLMYRHLKKDICNLQISGKLRSSIVTNIERCKGGTDQARDKRLR
;
A
#
# COMPACT_ATOMS: atom_id res chain seq x y z
N MET A 1 8.11 -20.39 -5.55
CA MET A 1 6.65 -20.43 -5.33
C MET A 1 6.33 -19.29 -4.41
N ASP A 2 5.47 -18.38 -4.85
CA ASP A 2 5.08 -17.22 -4.05
C ASP A 2 3.75 -17.49 -3.36
N ALA A 3 3.59 -16.97 -2.14
CA ALA A 3 2.34 -17.00 -1.36
C ALA A 3 1.66 -18.39 -1.26
N LEU A 4 2.41 -19.42 -0.83
CA LEU A 4 1.89 -20.80 -0.73
C LEU A 4 0.66 -20.93 0.19
N ASP A 5 0.48 -20.00 1.13
CA ASP A 5 -0.68 -19.94 2.02
C ASP A 5 -1.99 -19.51 1.33
N GLU A 6 -1.92 -18.98 0.09
CA GLU A 6 -3.10 -18.66 -0.72
C GLU A 6 -3.62 -19.86 -1.53
N CYS A 7 -3.00 -21.04 -1.39
CA CYS A 7 -3.51 -22.26 -2.00
C CYS A 7 -4.76 -22.75 -1.27
N ASP A 8 -5.83 -23.00 -2.02
CA ASP A 8 -7.03 -23.62 -1.48
C ASP A 8 -6.77 -25.07 -1.06
N GLY A 9 -7.28 -25.46 0.11
CA GLY A 9 -7.23 -26.83 0.61
C GLY A 9 -5.98 -27.20 1.42
N ASP A 10 -6.15 -27.43 2.72
CA ASP A 10 -5.07 -27.84 3.64
C ASP A 10 -4.29 -29.08 3.20
N ASN A 11 -4.96 -30.02 2.51
CA ASN A 11 -4.34 -31.25 2.02
C ASN A 11 -3.49 -31.01 0.76
N ASP A 12 -3.86 -30.03 -0.06
CA ASP A 12 -3.11 -29.69 -1.27
C ASP A 12 -1.80 -29.01 -0.90
N VAL A 13 -1.82 -28.09 0.08
CA VAL A 13 -0.63 -27.47 0.66
C VAL A 13 0.34 -28.54 1.20
N LYS A 14 -0.15 -29.51 1.98
CA LYS A 14 0.68 -30.60 2.50
C LYS A 14 1.25 -31.48 1.39
N THR A 15 0.46 -31.75 0.35
CA THR A 15 0.88 -32.55 -0.80
C THR A 15 1.98 -31.85 -1.59
N ILE A 16 1.82 -30.55 -1.85
CA ILE A 16 2.84 -29.71 -2.49
C ILE A 16 4.14 -29.77 -1.70
N ILE A 17 4.09 -29.49 -0.39
CA ILE A 17 5.28 -29.52 0.48
C ILE A 17 5.94 -30.91 0.42
N PHE A 18 5.15 -31.98 0.50
CA PHE A 18 5.66 -33.35 0.39
C PHE A 18 6.37 -33.61 -0.96
N LEU A 19 5.75 -33.24 -2.09
CA LEU A 19 6.33 -33.45 -3.41
C LEU A 19 7.64 -32.68 -3.59
N LEU A 20 7.71 -31.43 -3.12
CA LEU A 20 8.91 -30.60 -3.18
C LEU A 20 10.10 -31.21 -2.45
N THR A 21 9.86 -32.06 -1.45
CA THR A 21 10.94 -32.73 -0.72
C THR A 21 11.55 -33.90 -1.47
N ARG A 22 10.78 -34.51 -2.38
CA ARG A 22 11.23 -35.63 -3.22
C ARG A 22 12.11 -35.16 -4.37
N VAL A 23 12.10 -33.87 -4.66
CA VAL A 23 12.98 -33.22 -5.64
C VAL A 23 14.46 -33.53 -5.36
N ASN A 24 14.87 -33.60 -4.09
CA ASN A 24 16.25 -33.92 -3.72
C ASN A 24 16.68 -35.35 -4.12
N ALA A 25 15.73 -36.24 -4.46
CA ALA A 25 16.02 -37.58 -4.96
C ALA A 25 16.27 -37.63 -6.47
N LEU A 26 16.02 -36.54 -7.20
CA LEU A 26 16.27 -36.46 -8.63
C LEU A 26 17.78 -36.44 -8.87
N ARG A 27 18.30 -37.47 -9.56
CA ARG A 27 19.74 -37.61 -9.86
C ARG A 27 20.16 -36.87 -11.12
N SER A 28 19.23 -36.67 -12.06
CA SER A 28 19.52 -36.07 -13.37
C SER A 28 19.46 -34.54 -13.37
N VAL A 29 18.86 -33.90 -12.37
CA VAL A 29 18.68 -32.45 -12.30
C VAL A 29 18.86 -31.96 -10.86
N ARG A 30 19.62 -30.87 -10.66
CA ARG A 30 19.77 -30.19 -9.37
C ARG A 30 18.77 -29.04 -9.26
N LEU A 31 17.62 -29.30 -8.66
CA LEU A 31 16.59 -28.27 -8.47
C LEU A 31 16.70 -27.67 -7.07
N ARG A 32 16.66 -26.33 -7.00
CA ARG A 32 16.52 -25.56 -5.75
C ARG A 32 15.17 -24.86 -5.76
N VAL A 33 14.45 -24.93 -4.66
CA VAL A 33 13.09 -24.38 -4.56
C VAL A 33 13.09 -23.29 -3.49
N PHE A 34 12.64 -22.10 -3.87
CA PHE A 34 12.39 -20.99 -2.96
C PHE A 34 10.87 -20.84 -2.77
N ILE A 35 10.43 -20.72 -1.52
CA ILE A 35 9.01 -20.65 -1.16
C ILE A 35 8.82 -19.48 -0.20
N THR A 36 7.82 -18.65 -0.46
CA THR A 36 7.33 -17.64 0.47
C THR A 36 5.93 -18.05 0.93
N SER A 37 5.64 -17.83 2.21
CA SER A 37 4.28 -18.00 2.74
C SER A 37 4.14 -17.32 4.11
N ARG A 38 2.89 -17.09 4.53
CA ARG A 38 2.58 -16.88 5.95
C ARG A 38 2.77 -18.18 6.74
N PRO A 39 3.10 -18.11 8.05
CA PRO A 39 3.35 -19.28 8.88
C PRO A 39 2.05 -19.93 9.38
N GLU A 40 1.11 -20.21 8.48
CA GLU A 40 -0.17 -20.84 8.80
C GLU A 40 0.01 -22.29 9.27
N LEU A 41 -0.99 -22.84 9.96
CA LEU A 41 -0.90 -24.17 10.57
C LEU A 41 -0.59 -25.29 9.54
N PRO A 42 -1.25 -25.37 8.36
CA PRO A 42 -0.95 -26.41 7.36
C PRO A 42 0.49 -26.34 6.85
N ILE A 43 1.00 -25.12 6.63
CA ILE A 43 2.38 -24.85 6.22
C ILE A 43 3.35 -25.35 7.30
N ARG A 44 3.18 -24.89 8.54
CA ARG A 44 4.06 -25.23 9.66
C ARG A 44 4.11 -26.74 9.90
N LEU A 45 2.96 -27.41 9.84
CA LEU A 45 2.88 -28.87 9.99
C LEU A 45 3.53 -29.61 8.82
N GLY A 46 3.32 -29.16 7.58
CA GLY A 46 3.94 -29.73 6.39
C GLY A 46 5.48 -29.69 6.46
N PHE A 47 6.05 -28.58 6.92
CA PHE A 47 7.49 -28.43 7.07
C PHE A 47 8.08 -29.04 8.35
N LYS A 48 7.27 -29.34 9.37
CA LYS A 48 7.74 -29.91 10.65
C LYS A 48 8.51 -31.23 10.47
N ASN A 49 8.09 -32.05 9.51
CA ASN A 49 8.72 -33.36 9.25
C ASN A 49 9.96 -33.28 8.35
N LEU A 50 10.38 -32.08 7.95
CA LEU A 50 11.47 -31.84 7.01
C LEU A 50 12.73 -31.28 7.67
N GLN A 51 12.87 -31.46 8.98
CA GLN A 51 14.01 -30.97 9.75
C GLN A 51 15.33 -31.41 9.09
N GLY A 52 16.18 -30.41 8.79
CA GLY A 52 17.48 -30.59 8.14
C GLY A 52 17.49 -30.58 6.61
N LYS A 53 16.33 -30.63 5.93
CA LYS A 53 16.23 -30.60 4.45
C LYS A 53 15.85 -29.24 3.88
N CYS A 54 15.28 -28.37 4.70
CA CYS A 54 14.82 -27.05 4.32
C CYS A 54 15.44 -25.99 5.22
N GLN A 55 15.94 -24.91 4.61
CA GLN A 55 16.37 -23.72 5.33
C GLN A 55 15.17 -22.77 5.46
N GLY A 56 14.77 -22.47 6.68
CA GLY A 56 13.72 -21.49 6.97
C GLY A 56 14.32 -20.14 7.33
N LEU A 57 13.76 -19.06 6.80
CA LEU A 57 14.07 -17.68 7.19
C LEU A 57 12.77 -16.98 7.59
N ALA A 58 12.66 -16.61 8.86
CA ALA A 58 11.52 -15.84 9.35
C ALA A 58 11.81 -14.34 9.19
N LEU A 59 11.16 -13.68 8.23
CA LEU A 59 11.42 -12.27 7.93
C LEU A 59 11.19 -11.33 9.13
N HIS A 60 10.18 -11.63 9.96
CA HIS A 60 9.89 -10.83 11.17
C HIS A 60 10.89 -11.03 12.32
N LYS A 61 11.87 -11.93 12.17
CA LYS A 61 12.95 -12.16 13.15
C LYS A 61 14.29 -11.57 12.70
N ILE A 62 14.32 -10.93 11.53
CA ILE A 62 15.53 -10.23 11.08
C ILE A 62 15.76 -9.05 12.03
N PRO A 63 16.99 -8.90 12.58
CA PRO A 63 17.32 -7.78 13.45
C PRO A 63 17.00 -6.43 12.80
N GLU A 64 16.37 -5.53 13.56
CA GLU A 64 16.02 -4.18 13.10
C GLU A 64 17.21 -3.41 12.48
N PRO A 65 18.45 -3.47 13.00
CA PRO A 65 19.58 -2.78 12.38
C PRO A 65 19.89 -3.24 10.95
N ILE A 66 19.66 -4.52 10.64
CA ILE A 66 19.83 -5.06 9.28
C ILE A 66 18.72 -4.52 8.38
N VAL A 67 17.47 -4.55 8.86
CA VAL A 67 16.32 -4.01 8.13
C VAL A 67 16.50 -2.50 7.86
N GLU A 68 16.94 -1.72 8.84
CA GLU A 68 17.22 -0.29 8.72
C GLU A 68 18.31 -0.02 7.67
N HIS A 69 19.38 -0.81 7.68
CA HIS A 69 20.46 -0.70 6.70
C HIS A 69 19.97 -0.96 5.27
N ASP A 70 19.22 -2.04 5.07
CA ASP A 70 18.71 -2.43 3.77
C ASP A 70 17.67 -1.40 3.25
N ILE A 71 16.79 -0.90 4.12
CA ILE A 71 15.86 0.19 3.80
C ILE A 71 16.62 1.47 3.42
N SER A 72 17.65 1.84 4.19
CA SER A 72 18.47 3.03 3.89
C SER A 72 19.12 2.93 2.51
N THR A 73 19.65 1.75 2.18
CA THR A 73 20.23 1.47 0.87
C THR A 73 19.21 1.58 -0.25
N PHE A 74 18.02 1.02 -0.06
CA PHE A 74 16.90 1.16 -0.98
C PHE A 74 16.50 2.63 -1.18
N LEU A 75 16.33 3.39 -0.08
CA LEU A 75 15.94 4.80 -0.12
C LEU A 75 16.98 5.66 -0.85
N ARG A 76 18.28 5.48 -0.59
CA ARG A 76 19.36 6.18 -1.31
C ARG A 76 19.23 6.02 -2.81
N TYR A 77 19.08 4.78 -3.26
CA TYR A 77 18.94 4.46 -4.67
C TYR A 77 17.69 5.09 -5.28
N GLU A 78 16.52 4.89 -4.66
CA GLU A 78 15.25 5.37 -5.20
C GLU A 78 15.14 6.89 -5.20
N LEU A 79 15.61 7.57 -4.16
CA LEU A 79 15.57 9.03 -4.07
C LEU A 79 16.52 9.67 -5.08
N ALA A 80 17.71 9.10 -5.31
CA ALA A 80 18.59 9.53 -6.41
C ALA A 80 17.90 9.35 -7.77
N ARG A 81 17.25 8.20 -8.00
CA ARG A 81 16.49 7.93 -9.22
C ARG A 81 15.32 8.90 -9.43
N ILE A 82 14.64 9.31 -8.36
CA ILE A 82 13.55 10.31 -8.41
C ILE A 82 14.12 11.69 -8.73
N ARG A 83 15.21 12.09 -8.06
CA ARG A 83 15.93 13.35 -8.31
C ARG A 83 16.33 13.48 -9.77
N ASP A 84 16.98 12.46 -10.32
CA ASP A 84 17.52 12.51 -11.68
C ASP A 84 16.40 12.63 -12.72
N ARG A 85 15.31 11.89 -12.54
CA ARG A 85 14.13 12.00 -13.41
C ARG A 85 13.46 13.36 -13.31
N TYR A 86 13.31 13.89 -12.10
CA TYR A 86 12.77 15.24 -11.93
C TYR A 86 13.66 16.29 -12.60
N ASN A 87 14.98 16.21 -12.41
CA ASN A 87 15.94 17.17 -12.99
C ASN A 87 16.01 17.12 -14.52
N ASN A 88 15.69 15.98 -15.14
CA ASN A 88 15.58 15.84 -16.59
C ASN A 88 14.35 16.56 -17.18
N GLU A 89 13.27 16.70 -16.41
CA GLU A 89 12.03 17.35 -16.84
C GLU A 89 11.89 18.80 -16.32
N ALA A 90 12.67 19.16 -15.30
CA ALA A 90 12.60 20.47 -14.64
C ALA A 90 13.22 21.59 -15.50
N LEU A 91 12.63 22.78 -15.40
CA LEU A 91 13.22 24.00 -15.96
C LEU A 91 14.53 24.36 -15.23
N GLU A 92 15.40 25.06 -15.95
CA GLU A 92 16.66 25.57 -15.40
C GLU A 92 16.40 26.43 -14.15
N GLY A 93 17.19 26.21 -13.10
CA GLY A 93 17.01 26.86 -11.78
C GLY A 93 16.00 26.19 -10.84
N LEU A 94 15.20 25.22 -11.29
CA LEU A 94 14.29 24.44 -10.43
C LEU A 94 14.82 23.03 -10.11
N GLN A 95 16.00 22.68 -10.62
CA GLN A 95 16.63 21.38 -10.40
C GLN A 95 17.01 21.18 -8.93
N LEU A 96 16.93 19.94 -8.49
CA LEU A 96 17.34 19.49 -7.16
C LEU A 96 18.87 19.32 -7.11
N SER A 97 19.45 19.66 -5.96
CA SER A 97 20.88 19.48 -5.68
C SER A 97 21.32 18.02 -5.88
N PRO A 98 22.57 17.76 -6.33
CA PRO A 98 23.15 16.41 -6.33
C PRO A 98 23.17 15.73 -4.96
N SER A 99 23.21 16.50 -3.87
CA SER A 99 23.14 15.97 -2.51
C SER A 99 21.72 15.73 -2.00
N TRP A 100 20.69 16.03 -2.79
CA TRP A 100 19.30 15.87 -2.37
C TRP A 100 18.94 14.39 -2.15
N PRO A 101 18.17 14.05 -1.09
CA PRO A 101 17.67 14.96 -0.04
C PRO A 101 18.64 15.16 1.13
N GLY A 102 19.74 14.42 1.18
CA GLY A 102 20.73 14.43 2.26
C GLY A 102 20.64 13.16 3.12
N GLU A 103 21.78 12.73 3.67
CA GLU A 103 21.88 11.45 4.40
C GLU A 103 21.07 11.46 5.70
N ASP A 104 20.94 12.60 6.37
CA ASP A 104 20.13 12.72 7.59
C ASP A 104 18.65 12.42 7.32
N ILE A 105 18.11 12.95 6.22
CA ILE A 105 16.72 12.68 5.83
C ILE A 105 16.52 11.22 5.44
N ILE A 106 17.50 10.60 4.78
CA ILE A 106 17.44 9.17 4.44
C ILE A 106 17.39 8.33 5.71
N ARG A 107 18.22 8.66 6.71
CA ARG A 107 18.23 7.99 8.01
C ARG A 107 16.88 8.15 8.72
N ASP A 108 16.33 9.36 8.76
CA ASP A 108 15.03 9.59 9.40
C ASP A 108 13.91 8.79 8.71
N LEU A 109 13.88 8.79 7.37
CA LEU A 109 12.93 7.98 6.59
C LEU A 109 13.12 6.47 6.83
N ALA A 110 14.35 5.99 6.96
CA ALA A 110 14.63 4.60 7.25
C ALA A 110 14.11 4.20 8.63
N GLN A 111 14.34 5.03 9.65
CA GLN A 111 13.82 4.81 11.00
C GLN A 111 12.28 4.82 11.04
N MET A 112 11.64 5.69 10.27
CA MET A 112 10.18 5.69 10.12
C MET A 112 9.66 4.42 9.45
N ALA A 113 10.43 3.91 8.49
CA ALA A 113 10.04 2.75 7.71
C ALA A 113 10.22 1.44 8.47
N VAL A 114 11.18 1.33 9.39
CA VAL A 114 11.43 0.08 10.13
C VAL A 114 10.19 -0.37 10.94
N PRO A 115 9.78 -1.65 10.86
CA PRO A 115 10.39 -2.76 10.10
C PRO A 115 9.78 -3.01 8.70
N SER A 116 8.99 -2.09 8.17
CA SER A 116 8.19 -2.21 6.94
C SER A 116 8.85 -1.57 5.70
N PHE A 117 9.40 -2.41 4.81
CA PHE A 117 9.81 -1.98 3.46
C PHE A 117 8.68 -1.38 2.63
N ILE A 118 7.43 -1.77 2.89
CA ILE A 118 6.27 -1.26 2.17
C ILE A 118 6.11 0.23 2.43
N PHE A 119 6.40 0.72 3.64
CA PHE A 119 6.41 2.15 3.95
C PHE A 119 7.38 2.89 3.02
N ALA A 120 8.65 2.44 2.99
CA ALA A 120 9.70 3.09 2.20
C ALA A 120 9.34 3.14 0.71
N ALA A 121 8.90 2.01 0.15
CA ALA A 121 8.49 1.94 -1.25
C ALA A 121 7.28 2.84 -1.56
N THR A 122 6.36 2.98 -0.62
CA THR A 122 5.19 3.86 -0.78
C THR A 122 5.60 5.33 -0.77
N VAL A 123 6.50 5.75 0.13
CA VAL A 123 7.06 7.10 0.13
C VAL A 123 7.73 7.40 -1.21
N CYS A 124 8.56 6.50 -1.73
CA CYS A 124 9.20 6.70 -3.04
C CYS A 124 8.18 6.91 -4.17
N ARG A 125 7.11 6.09 -4.22
CA ARG A 125 6.03 6.26 -5.20
C ARG A 125 5.31 7.60 -5.07
N PHE A 126 5.04 8.05 -3.84
CA PHE A 126 4.42 9.34 -3.57
C PHE A 126 5.29 10.51 -4.03
N LEU A 127 6.61 10.42 -3.83
CA LEU A 127 7.55 11.44 -4.27
C LEU A 127 7.67 11.50 -5.80
N GLU A 128 7.55 10.36 -6.48
CA GLU A 128 7.68 10.22 -7.93
C GLU A 128 6.49 10.80 -8.73
N ASP A 129 5.31 11.01 -8.13
CA ASP A 129 4.08 11.31 -8.90
C ASP A 129 4.20 12.51 -9.85
N LYS A 130 3.74 12.34 -11.09
CA LYS A 130 3.95 13.25 -12.23
C LYS A 130 3.10 14.52 -12.21
N GLY A 131 2.33 14.78 -11.15
CA GLY A 131 1.49 15.98 -10.96
C GLY A 131 2.21 17.34 -10.90
N LYS A 132 3.45 17.47 -11.40
CA LYS A 132 4.27 18.71 -11.46
C LYS A 132 4.62 19.39 -10.14
N THR A 133 4.44 18.73 -8.99
CA THR A 133 4.85 19.33 -7.71
C THR A 133 6.26 18.88 -7.32
N ASN A 134 7.09 19.81 -6.90
CA ASN A 134 8.49 19.60 -6.49
C ASN A 134 8.62 18.47 -5.43
N PRO A 135 9.48 17.45 -5.64
CA PRO A 135 9.68 16.33 -4.72
C PRO A 135 10.05 16.75 -3.30
N THR A 136 10.83 17.82 -3.12
CA THR A 136 11.17 18.38 -1.80
C THR A 136 9.94 18.83 -1.03
N LYS A 137 8.97 19.47 -1.70
CA LYS A 137 7.72 19.90 -1.04
C LYS A 137 6.93 18.70 -0.53
N ARG A 138 6.90 17.60 -1.28
CA ARG A 138 6.23 16.36 -0.87
C ARG A 138 6.99 15.66 0.24
N LEU A 139 8.32 15.61 0.15
CA LEU A 139 9.17 15.03 1.18
C LEU A 139 8.99 15.74 2.52
N ASN A 140 8.97 17.08 2.52
CA ASN A 140 8.71 17.86 3.74
C ASN A 140 7.35 17.54 4.36
N LYS A 141 6.31 17.26 3.55
CA LYS A 141 5.02 16.81 4.07
C LYS A 141 5.16 15.47 4.81
N VAL A 142 5.88 14.50 4.24
CA VAL A 142 6.13 13.19 4.87
C VAL A 142 6.83 13.37 6.22
N LEU A 143 7.85 14.24 6.28
CA LEU A 143 8.61 14.52 7.51
C LEU A 143 7.79 15.25 8.58
N GLN A 144 6.91 16.19 8.20
CA GLN A 144 6.02 16.90 9.14
C GLN A 144 5.02 15.98 9.87
N TYR A 145 4.66 14.84 9.27
CA TYR A 145 3.81 13.87 9.96
C TYR A 145 4.52 13.17 11.12
N GLN A 146 5.86 13.05 11.06
CA GLN A 146 6.66 12.49 12.15
C GLN A 146 6.57 13.35 13.41
N THR A 147 6.63 14.68 13.27
CA THR A 147 6.56 15.61 14.42
C THR A 147 5.17 15.65 15.09
N THR A 148 4.10 15.43 14.32
CA THR A 148 2.72 15.50 14.84
C THR A 148 2.30 14.21 15.56
N THR A 149 2.88 13.06 15.18
CA THR A 149 2.55 11.74 15.73
C THR A 149 3.25 11.43 17.06
N HIS A 150 4.29 12.17 17.45
CA HIS A 150 4.89 12.05 18.79
C HIS A 150 3.97 12.49 19.95
N ASN A 151 2.87 13.21 19.67
CA ASN A 151 1.97 13.76 20.69
C ASN A 151 0.66 12.98 20.91
N SER A 152 0.42 11.89 20.17
CA SER A 152 -0.72 11.01 20.44
C SER A 152 -0.38 9.58 20.03
N SER A 153 -0.76 8.61 20.86
CA SER A 153 -0.50 7.17 20.72
C SER A 153 -1.20 6.51 19.52
N ILE A 154 -1.22 7.18 18.36
CA ILE A 154 -1.91 6.75 17.16
C ILE A 154 -0.87 6.27 16.15
N ASP A 155 -0.88 4.95 16.00
CA ASP A 155 0.19 4.00 15.67
C ASP A 155 0.96 4.14 14.34
N LYS A 156 2.13 3.50 14.31
CA LYS A 156 3.02 3.21 13.16
C LYS A 156 2.31 2.74 11.87
N LEU A 157 1.09 2.19 11.99
CA LEU A 157 0.25 1.80 10.84
C LEU A 157 -0.31 3.01 10.10
N ASP A 158 -0.74 4.06 10.82
CA ASP A 158 -1.17 5.29 10.18
C ASP A 158 0.00 5.89 9.40
N ALA A 159 1.21 5.88 9.96
CA ALA A 159 2.41 6.27 9.22
C ALA A 159 2.63 5.40 7.96
N ALA A 160 2.42 4.07 8.02
CA ALA A 160 2.56 3.15 6.89
C ALA A 160 1.55 3.38 5.75
N TYR A 161 0.32 3.77 6.04
CA TYR A 161 -0.74 3.93 5.04
C TYR A 161 -1.03 5.39 4.70
N LEU A 162 -0.59 6.34 5.52
CA LEU A 162 -0.72 7.78 5.29
C LEU A 162 -0.17 8.18 3.91
N PRO A 163 1.07 7.85 3.51
CA PRO A 163 1.57 8.21 2.18
C PRO A 163 0.68 7.71 1.02
N SER A 164 0.10 6.51 1.15
CA SER A 164 -0.84 5.92 0.19
C SER A 164 -2.18 6.65 0.11
N LEU A 165 -2.69 7.13 1.25
CA LEU A 165 -3.94 7.90 1.36
C LEU A 165 -3.72 9.36 0.90
N LEU A 166 -2.57 9.93 1.22
CA LEU A 166 -2.13 11.27 0.82
C LEU A 166 -2.01 11.40 -0.70
N TRP A 167 -1.65 10.32 -1.40
CA TRP A 167 -1.64 10.23 -2.87
C TRP A 167 -3.02 10.50 -3.49
N ARG A 168 -4.12 10.06 -2.87
CA ARG A 168 -5.48 10.19 -3.45
C ARG A 168 -6.19 11.50 -3.15
N SER A 169 -5.72 12.23 -2.13
CA SER A 169 -6.38 13.45 -1.64
C SER A 169 -5.82 14.72 -2.29
N ASN A 170 -6.69 15.57 -2.81
CA ASN A 170 -6.29 16.86 -3.38
C ASN A 170 -6.26 17.98 -2.31
N THR A 171 -7.05 17.86 -1.23
CA THR A 171 -7.14 18.86 -0.15
C THR A 171 -6.88 18.26 1.24
N ASP A 172 -6.61 19.12 2.23
CA ASP A 172 -6.41 18.69 3.63
C ASP A 172 -7.69 18.17 4.29
N GLN A 173 -8.86 18.61 3.82
CA GLN A 173 -10.14 18.07 4.29
C GLN A 173 -10.39 16.66 3.74
N ASP A 174 -10.11 16.41 2.45
CA ASP A 174 -10.21 15.08 1.85
C ASP A 174 -9.28 14.08 2.55
N ARG A 175 -8.13 14.54 3.08
CA ARG A 175 -7.18 13.72 3.85
C ARG A 175 -7.77 13.26 5.18
N ILE A 176 -8.37 14.18 5.92
CA ILE A 176 -9.00 13.89 7.22
C ILE A 176 -10.14 12.90 7.02
N ASP A 177 -10.95 13.11 5.98
CA ASP A 177 -12.07 12.23 5.67
C ASP A 177 -11.59 10.84 5.22
N LEU A 178 -10.58 10.75 4.34
CA LEU A 178 -9.98 9.48 3.92
C LEU A 178 -9.30 8.72 5.06
N LEU A 179 -8.64 9.43 5.99
CA LEU A 179 -8.03 8.81 7.17
C LEU A 179 -9.08 8.29 8.15
N ALA A 180 -10.16 9.05 8.35
CA ALA A 180 -11.29 8.59 9.16
C ALA A 180 -11.96 7.37 8.52
N GLU A 181 -12.20 7.39 7.20
CA GLU A 181 -12.75 6.25 6.46
C GLU A 181 -11.83 5.03 6.48
N PHE A 182 -10.52 5.23 6.31
CA PHE A 182 -9.54 4.15 6.41
C PHE A 182 -9.51 3.56 7.81
N ARG A 183 -9.52 4.39 8.87
CA ARG A 183 -9.61 3.91 10.26
C ARG A 183 -10.92 3.18 10.54
N ASP A 184 -12.03 3.58 9.96
CA ASP A 184 -13.29 2.85 10.09
C ASP A 184 -13.25 1.47 9.42
N ILE A 185 -12.48 1.31 8.34
CA ILE A 185 -12.32 0.05 7.60
C ILE A 185 -11.27 -0.86 8.24
N VAL A 186 -10.10 -0.31 8.57
CA VAL A 186 -8.90 -1.03 8.99
C VAL A 186 -8.71 -1.05 10.50
N GLY A 187 -9.22 -0.03 11.22
CA GLY A 187 -9.18 0.03 12.69
C GLY A 187 -9.83 -1.16 13.40
N PRO A 188 -10.94 -1.75 12.89
CA PRO A 188 -11.49 -3.00 13.42
C PRO A 188 -10.56 -4.22 13.31
N ILE A 189 -9.54 -4.21 12.44
CA ILE A 189 -8.51 -5.25 12.35
C ILE A 189 -7.62 -5.25 13.61
N ARG A 190 -7.59 -4.12 14.34
CA ARG A 190 -6.69 -3.88 15.46
C ARG A 190 -7.24 -4.29 16.82
N THR A 191 -8.55 -4.47 16.96
CA THR A 191 -9.18 -4.75 18.27
C THR A 191 -9.08 -6.22 18.69
N THR A 192 -8.53 -7.09 17.86
CA THR A 192 -8.26 -8.48 18.26
C THR A 192 -6.76 -8.67 18.39
N ASN A 193 -6.25 -8.65 19.62
CA ASN A 193 -4.90 -9.11 19.99
C ASN A 193 -4.64 -10.60 19.72
N ASN A 194 -5.48 -11.24 18.89
CA ASN A 194 -5.31 -12.57 18.36
C ASN A 194 -5.23 -12.43 16.85
N PHE A 195 -4.14 -12.92 16.26
CA PHE A 195 -3.85 -12.96 14.81
C PHE A 195 -4.83 -13.87 14.01
N TRP A 196 -6.12 -13.74 14.28
CA TRP A 196 -7.22 -14.46 13.65
C TRP A 196 -8.27 -13.44 13.22
N ILE A 197 -8.30 -13.17 11.91
CA ILE A 197 -9.36 -12.38 11.29
C ILE A 197 -10.53 -13.34 11.06
N ASP A 198 -11.63 -13.15 11.79
CA ASP A 198 -12.90 -13.81 11.46
C ASP A 198 -13.35 -13.32 10.09
N LYS A 199 -13.12 -14.13 9.06
CA LYS A 199 -13.40 -13.80 7.66
C LYS A 199 -14.86 -13.38 7.48
N ILE A 200 -15.82 -14.04 8.13
CA ILE A 200 -17.26 -13.77 7.93
C ILE A 200 -17.63 -12.42 8.53
N LYS A 201 -17.22 -12.18 9.77
CA LYS A 201 -17.49 -10.90 10.46
C LYS A 201 -16.78 -9.73 9.77
N TYR A 202 -15.56 -9.94 9.28
CA TYR A 202 -14.79 -8.90 8.60
C TYR A 202 -15.31 -8.61 7.20
N HIS A 203 -15.61 -9.63 6.38
CA HIS A 203 -16.20 -9.43 5.06
C HIS A 203 -17.53 -8.67 5.15
N LYS A 204 -18.34 -8.96 6.18
CA LYS A 204 -19.57 -8.21 6.44
C LYS A 204 -19.28 -6.76 6.81
N ALA A 205 -18.39 -6.50 7.77
CA ALA A 205 -18.04 -5.14 8.18
C ALA A 205 -17.43 -4.32 7.02
N LEU A 206 -16.56 -4.94 6.21
CA LEU A 206 -15.98 -4.35 5.01
C LEU A 206 -17.06 -4.05 3.97
N ALA A 207 -17.99 -4.97 3.71
CA ALA A 207 -19.10 -4.77 2.78
C ALA A 207 -20.02 -3.62 3.24
N ASP A 208 -20.38 -3.59 4.52
CA ASP A 208 -21.23 -2.53 5.10
C ASP A 208 -20.55 -1.15 4.98
N ASN A 209 -19.25 -1.07 5.26
CA ASN A 209 -18.48 0.15 5.09
C ASN A 209 -18.36 0.56 3.62
N CYS A 210 -18.11 -0.36 2.69
CA CYS A 210 -18.11 -0.10 1.26
C CYS A 210 -19.46 0.43 0.77
N ILE A 211 -20.58 -0.15 1.23
CA ILE A 211 -21.93 0.34 0.92
C ILE A 211 -22.13 1.75 1.45
N ARG A 212 -21.68 2.04 2.68
CA ARG A 212 -21.75 3.39 3.27
C ARG A 212 -20.96 4.41 2.45
N LEU A 213 -19.78 4.03 1.95
CA LEU A 213 -18.95 4.88 1.09
C LEU A 213 -19.59 5.13 -0.27
N MET A 214 -20.10 4.07 -0.90
CA MET A 214 -20.85 4.20 -2.15
C MET A 214 -22.06 5.11 -1.95
N TYR A 215 -22.77 5.02 -0.82
CA TYR A 215 -23.90 5.90 -0.55
C TYR A 215 -23.50 7.38 -0.42
N ARG A 216 -22.34 7.68 0.17
CA ARG A 216 -21.86 9.06 0.36
C ARG A 216 -21.29 9.69 -0.91
N HIS A 217 -20.52 8.91 -1.68
CA HIS A 217 -19.70 9.45 -2.77
C HIS A 217 -20.26 9.14 -4.17
N LEU A 218 -21.13 8.13 -4.30
CA LEU A 218 -21.76 7.81 -5.57
C LEU A 218 -22.96 8.76 -5.79
N LYS A 219 -22.81 9.67 -6.75
CA LYS A 219 -23.93 10.53 -7.17
C LYS A 219 -24.93 9.70 -7.96
N LYS A 220 -26.22 9.78 -7.59
CA LYS A 220 -27.30 9.28 -8.43
C LYS A 220 -27.24 10.02 -9.76
N ASP A 221 -27.22 9.27 -10.85
CA ASP A 221 -27.20 9.82 -12.20
C ASP A 221 -25.94 10.68 -12.50
N ILE A 222 -24.76 10.06 -12.41
CA ILE A 222 -23.44 10.69 -12.64
C ILE A 222 -23.39 11.51 -13.94
N CYS A 223 -24.15 11.09 -14.96
CA CYS A 223 -24.21 11.74 -16.27
C CYS A 223 -25.52 12.51 -16.52
N ASN A 224 -26.33 12.75 -15.49
CA ASN A 224 -27.61 13.48 -15.53
C ASN A 224 -28.52 13.04 -16.69
N LEU A 225 -28.63 11.73 -16.90
CA LEU A 225 -29.42 11.06 -17.93
C LEU A 225 -30.93 11.17 -17.67
N GLN A 226 -31.33 11.65 -16.49
CA GLN A 226 -32.68 11.96 -15.97
C GLN A 226 -33.67 10.80 -15.91
N ILE A 227 -33.43 9.64 -16.55
CA ILE A 227 -34.32 8.47 -16.53
C ILE A 227 -33.52 7.17 -16.67
N SER A 228 -33.83 6.15 -15.85
CA SER A 228 -33.26 4.80 -15.99
C SER A 228 -33.88 4.09 -17.20
N GLY A 229 -33.07 3.77 -18.22
CA GLY A 229 -33.51 3.02 -19.42
C GLY A 229 -33.18 3.63 -20.80
N LYS A 230 -32.34 4.67 -20.90
CA LYS A 230 -31.93 5.20 -22.22
C LYS A 230 -31.18 4.17 -23.07
N LEU A 231 -31.55 4.09 -24.35
CA LEU A 231 -30.84 3.25 -25.33
C LEU A 231 -29.37 3.66 -25.42
N ARG A 232 -28.48 2.67 -25.55
CA ARG A 232 -27.01 2.86 -25.63
C ARG A 232 -26.59 3.86 -26.72
N SER A 233 -27.35 3.94 -27.81
CA SER A 233 -27.11 4.90 -28.91
C SER A 233 -27.27 6.37 -28.48
N SER A 234 -28.08 6.67 -27.47
CA SER A 234 -28.33 8.03 -26.96
C SER A 234 -27.32 8.50 -25.90
N ILE A 235 -26.42 7.60 -25.47
CA ILE A 235 -25.40 7.88 -24.44
C ILE A 235 -24.15 8.51 -25.07
N VAL A 236 -23.82 8.14 -26.32
CA VAL A 236 -22.61 8.59 -27.02
C VAL A 236 -22.56 10.12 -27.13
N THR A 237 -23.70 10.78 -27.31
CA THR A 237 -23.82 12.25 -27.37
C THR A 237 -23.69 12.97 -26.03
N ASN A 238 -23.85 12.26 -24.89
CA ASN A 238 -23.85 12.88 -23.56
C ASN A 238 -22.55 12.69 -22.76
N ILE A 239 -21.62 11.84 -23.24
CA ILE A 239 -20.33 11.58 -22.57
C ILE A 239 -19.45 12.85 -22.51
N GLU A 240 -19.58 13.75 -23.48
CA GLU A 240 -18.84 15.02 -23.46
C GLU A 240 -19.25 15.94 -22.30
N ARG A 241 -20.52 15.88 -21.86
CA ARG A 241 -21.00 16.62 -20.68
C ARG A 241 -20.39 16.11 -19.36
N CYS A 242 -20.08 14.81 -19.27
CA CYS A 242 -19.50 14.23 -18.05
C CYS A 242 -18.01 14.61 -17.85
N LYS A 243 -17.35 15.19 -18.87
CA LYS A 243 -15.96 15.66 -18.78
C LYS A 243 -15.80 17.12 -18.31
N GLY A 244 -16.88 17.92 -18.23
CA GLY A 244 -16.81 19.36 -17.91
C GLY A 244 -17.41 19.81 -16.57
N GLY A 245 -17.87 18.89 -15.72
CA GLY A 245 -18.77 19.19 -14.59
C GLY A 245 -18.15 19.56 -13.25
N THR A 246 -16.84 19.83 -13.13
CA THR A 246 -16.23 20.14 -11.82
C THR A 246 -16.36 21.60 -11.37
N ASP A 247 -16.71 22.54 -12.24
CA ASP A 247 -16.54 23.98 -11.91
C ASP A 247 -17.84 24.77 -11.60
N GLN A 248 -19.04 24.19 -11.67
CA GLN A 248 -20.29 24.97 -11.47
C GLN A 248 -21.13 24.64 -10.22
N ALA A 249 -20.70 23.73 -9.36
CA ALA A 249 -21.50 23.33 -8.18
C ALA A 249 -21.20 24.17 -6.91
N ARG A 250 -20.90 25.47 -7.04
CA ARG A 250 -20.65 26.36 -5.88
C ARG A 250 -21.68 27.45 -5.63
N ASP A 251 -22.74 27.63 -6.44
CA ASP A 251 -23.50 28.88 -6.36
C ASP A 251 -25.04 28.80 -6.33
N LYS A 252 -25.65 27.72 -5.81
CA LYS A 252 -27.11 27.73 -5.51
C LYS A 252 -27.48 26.94 -4.26
N ARG A 253 -27.17 27.51 -3.09
CA ARG A 253 -27.96 27.32 -1.86
C ARG A 253 -28.16 28.68 -1.21
N LEU A 254 -29.18 29.41 -1.68
CA LEU A 254 -29.88 30.46 -0.95
C LEU A 254 -31.16 30.75 -1.74
N ARG A 255 -32.20 29.99 -1.40
CA ARG A 255 -33.64 30.33 -1.36
C ARG A 255 -34.43 29.07 -1.04
#